data_AF-A0A958FY69-F1
#
_entry.id   AF-A0A958FY69-F1
#
_cell.length_a   1.000
_cell.length_b   1.000
_cell.length_c   1.000
_cell.angle_alpha   90.00
_cell.angle_beta   90.00
_cell.angle_gamma   90.00
#
_symmetry.space_group_name_H-M   'P 1'
#
loop_
_entity.id
_entity.type
_entity.pdbx_description
1 polymer ?
#
loop_
_entity_poly.entity_id
_entity_poly.type
_entity_poly.pdbx_seq_one_letter_code
_entity_poly.pdbx_strand_id
1 'polypeptide(L)'
;DHRFFGRRLSSSQVRSLNPGKAIGRLTEVPEVNLASSYQERIVLLSKSYQDLPRVAGIIAVEEENPLSHIQLLARSMGVPNISVSKEIAAKLSNRLGETILLSANNAGQVSIQSAQQSVFSVSGSSNPDSLVSRTARPSSNNLECSDPSLMQVASLSQIAQSSSPEPCVGAKAAGLGKLKSHFPQYVSPAIVLPYAVFAEIMELPISPSQSLRKWCGEENQKIAQLSDVKLQDAAREALFHHMRDFIRNLSFKPEFVNKLRREMNRVLGASYSLTNYGVYVRSSTNAEDNPDFSGAGLNKTIPNVVGFNQLLRAILEVYAAPFSKRAFSWRQSKFPDPCSLLIGVILQRTVAAERSGVMLTTDLVDGKRKYLTIAANHGVGGVVNDKTAEIVRIDRTNGEVRIIAETGEYSRKVVDLNGGIRTIGASNQRRVLSNQQLARLASFAKELDDARFPIAAKQTEAETVADIEFGFVGNNLYLFQIRPLVGQDYL
;
A
#
# COMPACT_ATOMS: atom_id res chain seq x y z
N ASP A 1 -24.62 20.20 -7.23
CA ASP A 1 -24.53 20.86 -5.91
C ASP A 1 -24.30 19.85 -4.82
N HIS A 2 -23.35 20.14 -3.93
CA HIS A 2 -23.13 19.31 -2.74
C HIS A 2 -24.30 19.48 -1.75
N ARG A 3 -24.68 18.42 -1.04
CA ARG A 3 -25.80 18.41 -0.09
C ARG A 3 -25.38 17.87 1.28
N PHE A 4 -25.87 18.51 2.33
CA PHE A 4 -25.73 18.11 3.73
C PHE A 4 -27.08 18.21 4.42
N PHE A 5 -27.72 17.07 4.68
CA PHE A 5 -29.03 16.96 5.31
C PHE A 5 -30.04 17.96 4.70
N GLY A 6 -30.13 17.98 3.36
CA GLY A 6 -31.02 18.86 2.60
C GLY A 6 -30.50 20.28 2.32
N ARG A 7 -29.40 20.72 2.96
CA ARG A 7 -28.79 22.04 2.72
C ARG A 7 -27.70 21.98 1.65
N ARG A 8 -27.56 23.04 0.85
CA ARG A 8 -26.45 23.16 -0.11
C ARG A 8 -25.14 23.41 0.63
N LEU A 9 -24.09 22.73 0.19
CA LEU A 9 -22.71 23.02 0.58
C LEU A 9 -21.94 23.63 -0.60
N SER A 10 -21.00 24.51 -0.28
CA SER A 10 -20.03 25.04 -1.24
C SER A 10 -18.85 24.07 -1.41
N SER A 11 -18.10 24.23 -2.51
CA SER A 11 -16.89 23.44 -2.79
C SER A 11 -15.74 23.71 -1.80
N SER A 12 -15.75 24.83 -1.08
CA SER A 12 -14.79 25.10 0.01
C SER A 12 -15.15 24.38 1.31
N GLN A 13 -16.41 23.93 1.45
CA GLN A 13 -16.89 23.23 2.65
C GLN A 13 -16.81 21.72 2.53
N VAL A 14 -16.83 21.18 1.30
CA VAL A 14 -16.75 19.74 1.04
C VAL A 14 -16.14 19.47 -0.32
N ARG A 15 -15.32 18.42 -0.39
CA ARG A 15 -14.70 17.95 -1.63
C ARG A 15 -14.76 16.43 -1.70
N SER A 16 -15.11 15.91 -2.86
CA SER A 16 -15.00 14.47 -3.14
C SER A 16 -13.53 14.11 -3.37
N LEU A 17 -13.06 13.06 -2.71
CA LEU A 17 -11.73 12.48 -2.93
C LEU A 17 -11.85 11.19 -3.72
N ASN A 18 -12.76 10.30 -3.28
CA ASN A 18 -13.10 9.06 -3.98
C ASN A 18 -14.61 8.96 -4.14
N PRO A 19 -15.12 8.72 -5.38
CA PRO A 19 -16.53 8.46 -5.60
C PRO A 19 -16.95 7.12 -4.98
N GLY A 20 -18.22 7.00 -4.63
CA GLY A 20 -18.81 5.82 -4.01
C GLY A 20 -20.12 6.13 -3.29
N LYS A 21 -20.81 5.09 -2.85
CA LYS A 21 -21.98 5.19 -1.99
C LYS A 21 -21.86 4.20 -0.85
N ALA A 22 -22.16 4.66 0.36
CA ALA A 22 -22.15 3.82 1.54
C ALA A 22 -23.24 4.25 2.52
N ILE A 23 -23.88 3.26 3.13
CA ILE A 23 -24.73 3.45 4.30
C ILE A 23 -23.95 2.92 5.48
N GLY A 24 -23.90 3.70 6.56
CA GLY A 24 -23.20 3.26 7.75
C GLY A 24 -23.46 4.15 8.95
N ARG A 25 -23.16 3.61 10.13
CA ARG A 25 -23.26 4.37 11.38
C ARG A 25 -22.12 5.37 11.47
N LEU A 26 -22.44 6.66 11.55
CA LEU A 26 -21.47 7.73 11.68
C LEU A 26 -20.76 7.60 13.03
N THR A 27 -19.43 7.42 13.01
CA THR A 27 -18.66 7.17 14.22
C THR A 27 -17.35 7.93 14.18
N GLU A 28 -16.91 8.45 15.33
CA GLU A 28 -15.56 8.99 15.46
C GLU A 28 -14.59 7.86 15.83
N VAL A 29 -13.39 7.89 15.25
CA VAL A 29 -12.36 6.88 15.46
C VAL A 29 -11.66 7.15 16.81
N PRO A 30 -11.76 6.26 17.82
CA PRO A 30 -11.04 6.43 19.08
C PRO A 30 -9.53 6.20 18.89
N GLU A 31 -8.72 6.80 19.77
CA GLU A 31 -7.25 6.81 19.68
C GLU A 31 -6.58 5.43 19.76
N VAL A 32 -7.27 4.39 20.25
CA VAL A 32 -6.69 3.06 20.50
C VAL A 32 -7.68 1.94 20.19
N ASN A 33 -7.20 0.91 19.46
CA ASN A 33 -7.90 -0.35 19.16
C ASN A 33 -9.17 -0.24 18.29
N LEU A 34 -8.97 -0.05 16.99
CA LEU A 34 -10.04 -0.11 16.00
C LEU A 34 -10.41 -1.58 15.71
N ALA A 35 -11.52 -2.03 16.29
CA ALA A 35 -12.03 -3.38 16.14
C ALA A 35 -12.53 -3.67 14.70
N SER A 36 -12.82 -4.93 14.38
CA SER A 36 -13.40 -5.36 13.10
C SER A 36 -14.83 -4.80 12.89
N SER A 37 -15.45 -4.30 13.97
CA SER A 37 -16.79 -3.69 14.01
C SER A 37 -16.95 -2.38 13.23
N TYR A 38 -15.91 -1.93 12.51
CA TYR A 38 -15.89 -0.68 11.74
C TYR A 38 -16.21 -0.87 10.26
N GLN A 39 -16.31 -2.12 9.77
CA GLN A 39 -16.58 -2.40 8.35
C GLN A 39 -17.90 -1.80 7.84
N GLU A 40 -18.88 -1.62 8.72
CA GLU A 40 -20.20 -1.02 8.41
C GLU A 40 -20.31 0.45 8.85
N ARG A 41 -19.21 1.07 9.31
CA ARG A 41 -19.23 2.43 9.85
C ARG A 41 -18.74 3.44 8.83
N ILE A 42 -19.34 4.62 8.85
CA ILE A 42 -18.78 5.80 8.19
C ILE A 42 -18.00 6.57 9.25
N VAL A 43 -16.70 6.74 9.03
CA VAL A 43 -15.81 7.30 10.05
C VAL A 43 -15.51 8.77 9.81
N LEU A 44 -15.65 9.56 10.88
CA LEU A 44 -15.19 10.95 10.92
C LEU A 44 -13.76 10.98 11.46
N LEU A 45 -12.83 11.47 10.65
CA LEU A 45 -11.40 11.54 10.96
C LEU A 45 -11.00 12.99 11.27
N SER A 46 -10.89 13.30 12.57
CA SER A 46 -10.43 14.60 13.07
C SER A 46 -8.92 14.84 12.90
N LYS A 47 -8.13 13.77 12.68
CA LYS A 47 -6.69 13.80 12.40
C LYS A 47 -6.30 12.77 11.34
N SER A 48 -5.05 12.79 10.86
CA SER A 48 -4.56 11.73 9.96
C SER A 48 -4.34 10.46 10.76
N TYR A 49 -4.78 9.33 10.20
CA TYR A 49 -4.50 8.02 10.75
C TYR A 49 -3.55 7.28 9.81
N GLN A 50 -2.52 6.65 10.37
CA GLN A 50 -1.68 5.73 9.60
C GLN A 50 -2.26 4.32 9.58
N ASP A 51 -3.20 4.02 10.49
CA ASP A 51 -3.79 2.70 10.69
C ASP A 51 -5.31 2.80 10.88
N LEU A 52 -6.03 2.65 9.77
CA LEU A 52 -7.49 2.58 9.75
C LEU A 52 -7.87 1.18 9.21
N PRO A 53 -8.68 0.38 9.93
CA PRO A 53 -9.23 -0.85 9.37
C PRO A 53 -10.25 -0.54 8.28
N ARG A 54 -10.72 -1.55 7.55
CA ARG A 54 -11.75 -1.37 6.53
C ARG A 54 -13.02 -0.73 7.14
N VAL A 55 -13.54 0.28 6.45
CA VAL A 55 -14.74 1.06 6.81
C VAL A 55 -15.69 1.18 5.62
N ALA A 56 -16.96 1.52 5.88
CA ALA A 56 -17.96 1.72 4.85
C ALA A 56 -17.76 3.07 4.12
N GLY A 57 -17.28 4.11 4.82
CA GLY A 57 -16.99 5.42 4.23
C GLY A 57 -16.09 6.27 5.11
N ILE A 58 -15.43 7.26 4.52
CA ILE A 58 -14.45 8.13 5.21
C ILE A 58 -14.85 9.60 5.04
N ILE A 59 -14.85 10.34 6.14
CA ILE A 59 -15.05 11.80 6.16
C ILE A 59 -13.86 12.43 6.92
N ALA A 60 -12.98 13.14 6.23
CA ALA A 60 -11.80 13.77 6.82
C ALA A 60 -12.01 15.29 7.07
N VAL A 61 -11.56 15.81 8.22
CA VAL A 61 -11.80 17.20 8.67
C VAL A 61 -10.86 18.24 8.03
N GLU A 62 -9.81 17.81 7.31
CA GLU A 62 -8.90 18.68 6.55
C GLU A 62 -8.34 17.93 5.32
N GLU A 63 -7.75 18.65 4.37
CA GLU A 63 -7.17 18.08 3.15
C GLU A 63 -6.16 16.97 3.49
N GLU A 64 -6.47 15.77 3.03
CA GLU A 64 -5.55 14.64 3.04
C GLU A 64 -4.85 14.60 1.69
N ASN A 65 -3.52 14.50 1.72
CA ASN A 65 -2.71 14.29 0.53
C ASN A 65 -3.29 13.13 -0.30
N PRO A 66 -3.87 13.38 -1.50
CA PRO A 66 -4.70 12.45 -2.31
C PRO A 66 -4.01 11.12 -2.66
N LEU A 67 -2.71 11.03 -2.43
CA LEU A 67 -1.86 9.86 -2.66
C LEU A 67 -1.51 9.09 -1.37
N SER A 68 -2.17 9.40 -0.25
CA SER A 68 -1.97 8.66 1.00
C SER A 68 -2.42 7.20 0.88
N HIS A 69 -1.82 6.30 1.67
CA HIS A 69 -2.19 4.89 1.67
C HIS A 69 -3.69 4.65 1.89
N ILE A 70 -4.33 5.40 2.79
CA ILE A 70 -5.75 5.25 3.09
C ILE A 70 -6.61 5.63 1.89
N GLN A 71 -6.27 6.70 1.17
CA GLN A 71 -7.07 7.11 0.02
C GLN A 71 -6.90 6.17 -1.17
N LEU A 72 -5.69 5.67 -1.42
CA LEU A 72 -5.44 4.68 -2.45
C LEU A 72 -6.17 3.36 -2.14
N LEU A 73 -6.16 2.91 -0.87
CA LEU A 73 -6.94 1.76 -0.42
C LEU A 73 -8.44 1.98 -0.61
N ALA A 74 -8.95 3.10 -0.11
CA ALA A 74 -10.36 3.44 -0.21
C ALA A 74 -10.83 3.48 -1.67
N ARG A 75 -10.00 4.06 -2.57
CA ARG A 75 -10.27 4.13 -4.01
C ARG A 75 -10.32 2.74 -4.64
N SER A 76 -9.36 1.87 -4.32
CA SER A 76 -9.31 0.50 -4.87
C SER A 76 -10.53 -0.35 -4.50
N MET A 77 -11.24 0.01 -3.42
CA MET A 77 -12.41 -0.72 -2.92
C MET A 77 -13.74 0.01 -3.12
N GLY A 78 -13.76 1.16 -3.80
CA GLY A 78 -14.96 1.98 -3.97
C GLY A 78 -15.55 2.53 -2.66
N VAL A 79 -14.72 2.66 -1.62
CA VAL A 79 -15.13 3.26 -0.35
C VAL A 79 -15.22 4.77 -0.56
N PRO A 80 -16.42 5.39 -0.41
CA PRO A 80 -16.56 6.84 -0.58
C PRO A 80 -15.70 7.58 0.44
N ASN A 81 -14.91 8.52 -0.06
CA ASN A 81 -14.02 9.35 0.75
C ASN A 81 -14.21 10.82 0.40
N ILE A 82 -14.45 11.65 1.41
CA ILE A 82 -14.65 13.09 1.25
C ILE A 82 -13.82 13.86 2.29
N SER A 83 -13.41 15.07 1.95
CA SER A 83 -12.92 16.05 2.92
C SER A 83 -14.01 17.08 3.21
N VAL A 84 -14.13 17.50 4.46
CA VAL A 84 -15.08 18.51 4.93
C VAL A 84 -14.35 19.57 5.74
N SER A 85 -14.86 20.79 5.75
CA SER A 85 -14.34 21.85 6.62
C SER A 85 -14.59 21.54 8.11
N LYS A 86 -13.81 22.17 9.01
CA LYS A 86 -14.02 22.12 10.46
C LYS A 86 -15.46 22.44 10.89
N GLU A 87 -16.10 23.38 10.20
CA GLU A 87 -17.49 23.74 10.45
C GLU A 87 -18.45 22.57 10.20
N ILE A 88 -18.28 21.88 9.07
CA ILE A 88 -19.10 20.72 8.71
C ILE A 88 -18.76 19.52 9.60
N ALA A 89 -17.49 19.34 9.95
CA ALA A 89 -17.05 18.33 10.91
C ALA A 89 -17.70 18.50 12.29
N ALA A 90 -17.79 19.73 12.80
CA ALA A 90 -18.48 20.02 14.06
C ALA A 90 -19.98 19.66 13.97
N LYS A 91 -20.63 19.95 12.84
CA LYS A 91 -22.03 19.57 12.60
C LYS A 91 -22.22 18.05 12.52
N LEU A 92 -21.26 17.33 11.95
CA LEU A 92 -21.25 15.86 11.90
C LEU A 92 -20.98 15.25 13.28
N SER A 93 -20.14 15.89 14.10
CA SER A 93 -19.84 15.45 15.46
C SER A 93 -21.08 15.46 16.35
N ASN A 94 -21.99 16.42 16.14
CA ASN A 94 -23.29 16.46 16.82
C ASN A 94 -24.27 15.35 16.37
N ARG A 95 -23.90 14.56 15.35
CA ARG A 95 -24.71 13.48 14.76
C ARG A 95 -24.05 12.11 14.87
N LEU A 96 -23.00 12.00 15.70
CA LEU A 96 -22.35 10.71 15.97
C LEU A 96 -23.38 9.69 16.46
N GLY A 97 -23.28 8.47 15.94
CA GLY A 97 -24.20 7.38 16.23
C GLY A 97 -25.39 7.27 15.27
N GLU A 98 -25.69 8.29 14.45
CA GLU A 98 -26.74 8.24 13.42
C GLU A 98 -26.30 7.37 12.23
N THR A 99 -27.25 6.65 11.61
CA THR A 99 -27.00 5.95 10.33
C THR A 99 -27.22 6.91 9.17
N ILE A 100 -26.17 7.15 8.39
CA ILE A 100 -26.19 8.10 7.28
C ILE A 100 -25.96 7.39 5.94
N LEU A 101 -26.47 7.98 4.86
CA LEU A 101 -26.03 7.69 3.49
C LEU A 101 -24.99 8.74 3.10
N LEU A 102 -23.78 8.28 2.80
CA LEU A 102 -22.71 9.06 2.18
C LEU A 102 -22.65 8.70 0.70
N SER A 103 -22.72 9.70 -0.17
CA SER A 103 -22.60 9.54 -1.62
C SER A 103 -21.63 10.57 -2.17
N ALA A 104 -20.71 10.13 -3.01
CA ALA A 104 -19.89 10.99 -3.84
C ALA A 104 -19.91 10.44 -5.27
N ASN A 105 -20.20 11.28 -6.27
CA ASN A 105 -20.21 10.84 -7.68
C ASN A 105 -18.93 11.24 -8.42
N ASN A 106 -18.76 10.72 -9.64
CA ASN A 106 -17.59 10.97 -10.47
C ASN A 106 -17.45 12.44 -10.89
N ALA A 107 -18.56 13.19 -10.91
CA ALA A 107 -18.56 14.64 -11.13
C ALA A 107 -18.14 15.45 -9.87
N GLY A 108 -17.70 14.78 -8.81
CA GLY A 108 -17.23 15.40 -7.57
C GLY A 108 -18.33 15.88 -6.63
N GLN A 109 -19.61 15.65 -6.95
CA GLN A 109 -20.72 16.06 -6.10
C GLN A 109 -20.87 15.12 -4.91
N VAL A 110 -21.08 15.69 -3.73
CA VAL A 110 -21.18 14.97 -2.45
C VAL A 110 -22.55 15.17 -1.84
N SER A 111 -23.16 14.11 -1.32
CA SER A 111 -24.39 14.14 -0.54
C SER A 111 -24.22 13.37 0.77
N ILE A 112 -24.58 14.01 1.89
CA ILE A 112 -24.66 13.40 3.22
C ILE A 112 -26.09 13.56 3.72
N GLN A 113 -26.78 12.46 4.03
CA GLN A 113 -28.18 12.49 4.48
C GLN A 113 -28.50 11.37 5.47
N SER A 114 -29.59 11.52 6.23
CA SER A 114 -30.09 10.43 7.07
C SER A 114 -30.54 9.25 6.21
N ALA A 115 -30.12 8.03 6.56
CA ALA A 115 -30.51 6.83 5.84
C ALA A 115 -32.03 6.55 5.93
N GLN A 116 -32.70 7.07 6.97
CA GLN A 116 -34.14 6.92 7.19
C GLN A 116 -34.98 7.71 6.16
N GLN A 117 -34.43 8.80 5.61
CA GLN A 117 -35.12 9.65 4.63
C GLN A 117 -34.96 9.14 3.19
N SER A 118 -34.16 8.10 2.95
CA SER A 118 -33.80 7.60 1.61
C SER A 118 -34.45 6.27 1.22
N VAL A 119 -35.43 5.78 1.98
CA VAL A 119 -36.16 4.52 1.68
C VAL A 119 -36.99 4.62 0.38
N PHE A 120 -37.12 5.80 -0.23
CA PHE A 120 -37.79 6.01 -1.52
C PHE A 120 -36.83 6.60 -2.57
N SER A 121 -35.92 5.80 -3.12
CA SER A 121 -35.29 5.97 -4.46
C SER A 121 -34.04 5.09 -4.64
N VAL A 122 -34.15 3.79 -4.36
CA VAL A 122 -33.18 2.80 -4.87
C VAL A 122 -33.95 1.69 -5.57
N SER A 123 -34.66 2.05 -6.63
CA SER A 123 -35.14 1.13 -7.67
C SER A 123 -34.25 1.32 -8.90
N GLY A 124 -33.07 0.72 -8.81
CA GLY A 124 -32.06 0.64 -9.85
C GLY A 124 -31.17 -0.54 -9.48
N SER A 125 -31.50 -1.69 -10.05
CA SER A 125 -30.96 -3.01 -9.73
C SER A 125 -29.42 -3.05 -9.64
N SER A 126 -28.92 -3.37 -8.47
CA SER A 126 -27.83 -4.33 -8.32
C SER A 126 -27.95 -4.95 -6.94
N ASN A 127 -28.23 -6.25 -6.91
CA ASN A 127 -28.19 -7.04 -5.69
C ASN A 127 -26.80 -6.88 -5.04
N PRO A 128 -26.68 -6.57 -3.73
CA PRO A 128 -25.40 -6.64 -3.03
C PRO A 128 -24.79 -8.05 -3.09
N ASP A 129 -25.64 -9.07 -3.26
CA ASP A 129 -25.24 -10.47 -3.32
C ASP A 129 -24.83 -10.97 -4.72
N SER A 130 -25.09 -10.20 -5.80
CA SER A 130 -24.75 -10.65 -7.16
C SER A 130 -23.33 -10.31 -7.61
N LEU A 131 -22.56 -9.57 -6.79
CA LEU A 131 -21.11 -9.33 -7.01
C LEU A 131 -20.22 -10.23 -6.14
N VAL A 132 -20.81 -11.10 -5.30
CA VAL A 132 -20.10 -12.04 -4.43
C VAL A 132 -19.71 -13.34 -5.18
N SER A 133 -20.25 -13.57 -6.38
CA SER A 133 -20.00 -14.78 -7.16
C SER A 133 -18.93 -14.62 -8.24
N ARG A 134 -17.77 -14.09 -7.85
CA ARG A 134 -16.47 -14.48 -8.44
C ARG A 134 -15.46 -14.50 -7.30
N THR A 135 -15.62 -15.49 -6.42
CA THR A 135 -14.49 -15.98 -5.65
C THR A 135 -13.44 -16.39 -6.67
N ALA A 136 -12.45 -15.52 -6.89
CA ALA A 136 -11.15 -16.00 -7.30
C ALA A 136 -10.73 -16.94 -6.18
N ARG A 137 -11.05 -18.23 -6.31
CA ARG A 137 -10.33 -19.26 -5.58
C ARG A 137 -8.86 -18.94 -5.84
N PRO A 138 -8.03 -18.74 -4.80
CA PRO A 138 -6.60 -18.82 -5.00
C PRO A 138 -6.39 -20.11 -5.75
N SER A 139 -5.85 -20.04 -6.98
CA SER A 139 -5.46 -21.24 -7.69
C SER A 139 -4.61 -22.03 -6.72
N SER A 140 -5.05 -23.24 -6.40
CA SER A 140 -4.36 -24.22 -5.56
C SER A 140 -2.98 -24.62 -6.12
N ASN A 141 -2.52 -23.96 -7.18
CA ASN A 141 -1.31 -24.24 -7.95
C ASN A 141 -0.23 -23.15 -7.84
N ASN A 142 -0.30 -22.24 -6.85
CA ASN A 142 0.69 -21.16 -6.68
C ASN A 142 2.09 -21.62 -6.21
N LEU A 143 2.43 -22.90 -6.36
CA LEU A 143 3.75 -23.47 -6.07
C LEU A 143 4.48 -23.95 -7.34
N GLU A 144 3.97 -23.70 -8.54
CA GLU A 144 4.74 -23.93 -9.76
C GLU A 144 5.67 -22.75 -10.04
N CYS A 145 6.78 -22.70 -9.30
CA CYS A 145 7.95 -21.98 -9.76
C CYS A 145 8.79 -22.94 -10.61
N SER A 146 8.77 -22.77 -11.93
CA SER A 146 9.53 -23.64 -12.85
C SER A 146 11.04 -23.39 -12.81
N ASP A 147 11.49 -22.25 -12.24
CA ASP A 147 12.90 -21.90 -12.11
C ASP A 147 13.42 -22.18 -10.69
N PRO A 148 14.28 -23.20 -10.50
CA PRO A 148 14.88 -23.53 -9.20
C PRO A 148 15.74 -22.39 -8.61
N SER A 149 16.27 -21.48 -9.44
CA SER A 149 17.07 -20.35 -8.97
C SER A 149 16.22 -19.34 -8.18
N LEU A 150 14.92 -19.25 -8.52
CA LEU A 150 13.95 -18.41 -7.82
C LEU A 150 13.36 -19.07 -6.58
N MET A 151 13.77 -20.29 -6.20
CA MET A 151 13.21 -21.01 -5.04
C MET A 151 13.95 -20.76 -3.72
N GLN A 152 15.09 -20.06 -3.72
CA GLN A 152 15.85 -19.84 -2.48
C GLN A 152 16.22 -18.38 -2.23
N VAL A 153 17.02 -17.78 -3.11
CA VAL A 153 17.48 -16.39 -2.99
C VAL A 153 17.80 -15.91 -4.41
N ALA A 154 17.15 -14.84 -4.86
CA ALA A 154 17.30 -14.34 -6.23
C ALA A 154 17.68 -12.86 -6.26
N SER A 155 18.62 -12.47 -7.11
CA SER A 155 18.87 -11.06 -7.43
C SER A 155 17.79 -10.51 -8.37
N LEU A 156 17.64 -9.18 -8.42
CA LEU A 156 16.70 -8.54 -9.36
C LEU A 156 16.97 -8.92 -10.82
N SER A 157 18.24 -9.11 -11.21
CA SER A 157 18.59 -9.54 -12.57
C SER A 157 18.11 -10.96 -12.88
N GLN A 158 18.19 -11.88 -11.92
CA GLN A 158 17.65 -13.24 -12.08
C GLN A 158 16.12 -13.22 -12.18
N ILE A 159 15.45 -12.40 -11.37
CA ILE A 159 14.00 -12.22 -11.42
C ILE A 159 13.56 -11.69 -12.77
N ALA A 160 14.30 -10.73 -13.33
CA ALA A 160 13.97 -10.12 -14.62
C ALA A 160 14.15 -11.05 -15.82
N GLN A 161 15.02 -12.06 -15.71
CA GLN A 161 15.26 -13.06 -16.76
C GLN A 161 14.18 -14.14 -16.77
N SER A 162 13.43 -14.30 -15.68
CA SER A 162 12.32 -15.25 -15.60
C SER A 162 11.12 -14.77 -16.42
N SER A 163 10.48 -15.69 -17.13
CA SER A 163 9.30 -15.42 -17.96
C SER A 163 8.04 -15.09 -17.14
N SER A 164 7.93 -15.63 -15.93
CA SER A 164 6.81 -15.38 -15.01
C SER A 164 7.27 -15.47 -13.55
N PRO A 165 7.96 -14.45 -13.02
CA PRO A 165 8.49 -14.48 -11.66
C PRO A 165 7.42 -14.21 -10.59
N GLU A 166 6.33 -13.54 -10.94
CA GLU A 166 5.30 -13.08 -9.99
C GLU A 166 4.68 -14.19 -9.13
N PRO A 167 4.35 -15.39 -9.67
CA PRO A 167 3.90 -16.52 -8.85
C PRO A 167 4.91 -16.99 -7.79
N CYS A 168 6.20 -16.69 -7.94
CA CYS A 168 7.24 -17.11 -7.01
C CYS A 168 7.67 -16.02 -6.02
N VAL A 169 7.63 -14.74 -6.43
CA VAL A 169 8.17 -13.62 -5.64
C VAL A 169 7.19 -12.50 -5.37
N GLY A 170 6.03 -12.50 -6.02
CA GLY A 170 4.99 -11.48 -5.93
C GLY A 170 5.19 -10.27 -6.83
N ALA A 171 4.11 -9.50 -6.99
CA ALA A 171 4.00 -8.42 -7.98
C ALA A 171 5.02 -7.31 -7.73
N LYS A 172 5.28 -6.93 -6.47
CA LYS A 172 6.28 -5.91 -6.14
C LYS A 172 7.70 -6.32 -6.51
N ALA A 173 8.09 -7.53 -6.15
CA ALA A 173 9.42 -8.04 -6.47
C ALA A 173 9.62 -8.22 -7.98
N ALA A 174 8.61 -8.77 -8.67
CA ALA A 174 8.59 -8.91 -10.11
C ALA A 174 8.68 -7.53 -10.82
N GLY A 175 7.87 -6.57 -10.38
CA GLY A 175 7.88 -5.19 -10.90
C GLY A 175 9.23 -4.49 -10.69
N LEU A 176 9.83 -4.64 -9.51
CA LEU A 176 11.16 -4.10 -9.21
C LEU A 176 12.26 -4.76 -10.07
N GLY A 177 12.17 -6.07 -10.31
CA GLY A 177 13.05 -6.79 -11.24
C GLY A 177 12.95 -6.26 -12.66
N LYS A 178 11.73 -6.13 -13.20
CA LYS A 178 11.48 -5.53 -14.53
C LYS A 178 12.05 -4.12 -14.63
N LEU A 179 11.82 -3.29 -13.61
CA LEU A 179 12.32 -1.93 -13.54
C LEU A 179 13.86 -1.89 -13.54
N LYS A 180 14.52 -2.77 -12.77
CA LYS A 180 15.98 -2.90 -12.77
C LYS A 180 16.54 -3.31 -14.13
N SER A 181 15.82 -4.17 -14.87
CA SER A 181 16.24 -4.62 -16.20
C SER A 181 16.18 -3.51 -17.24
N HIS A 182 15.14 -2.67 -17.21
CA HIS A 182 14.95 -1.60 -18.20
C HIS A 182 15.74 -0.34 -17.83
N PHE A 183 15.85 -0.05 -16.53
CA PHE A 183 16.49 1.16 -16.02
C PHE A 183 17.49 0.84 -14.90
N PRO A 184 18.58 0.12 -15.22
CA PRO A 184 19.53 -0.38 -14.23
C PRO A 184 20.17 0.72 -13.39
N GLN A 185 20.31 1.92 -13.93
CA GLN A 185 20.92 3.08 -13.27
C GLN A 185 20.06 3.71 -12.17
N TYR A 186 18.72 3.56 -12.20
CA TYR A 186 17.84 4.19 -11.20
C TYR A 186 17.44 3.24 -10.07
N VAL A 187 17.64 1.93 -10.20
CA VAL A 187 17.19 0.95 -9.20
C VAL A 187 18.37 0.47 -8.37
N SER A 188 18.31 0.72 -7.05
CA SER A 188 19.35 0.25 -6.13
C SER A 188 19.41 -1.29 -6.10
N PRO A 189 20.58 -1.88 -5.85
CA PRO A 189 20.72 -3.33 -5.77
C PRO A 189 19.76 -3.94 -4.74
N ALA A 190 19.15 -5.07 -5.09
CA ALA A 190 18.30 -5.82 -4.19
C ALA A 190 18.41 -7.33 -4.44
N ILE A 191 18.07 -8.06 -3.39
CA ILE A 191 17.87 -9.51 -3.38
C ILE A 191 16.44 -9.78 -2.93
N VAL A 192 15.86 -10.88 -3.39
CA VAL A 192 14.52 -11.30 -3.04
C VAL A 192 14.56 -12.71 -2.46
N LEU A 193 13.90 -12.87 -1.32
CA LEU A 193 13.51 -14.15 -0.76
C LEU A 193 12.14 -14.51 -1.34
N PRO A 194 12.02 -15.65 -2.03
CA PRO A 194 10.79 -16.08 -2.69
C PRO A 194 9.78 -16.66 -1.69
N TYR A 195 8.57 -16.93 -2.19
CA TYR A 195 7.50 -17.59 -1.45
C TYR A 195 7.90 -18.94 -0.88
N ALA A 196 8.77 -19.68 -1.56
CA ALA A 196 9.25 -20.99 -1.11
C ALA A 196 9.89 -20.92 0.29
N VAL A 197 10.63 -19.85 0.61
CA VAL A 197 11.24 -19.68 1.94
C VAL A 197 10.18 -19.55 3.03
N PHE A 198 9.11 -18.78 2.75
CA PHE A 198 7.98 -18.67 3.68
C PHE A 198 7.14 -19.95 3.72
N ALA A 199 6.99 -20.64 2.58
CA ALA A 199 6.27 -21.91 2.52
C ALA A 199 6.95 -22.98 3.39
N GLU A 200 8.28 -23.06 3.39
CA GLU A 200 9.02 -23.94 4.30
C GLU A 200 8.76 -23.63 5.77
N ILE A 201 8.68 -22.34 6.14
CA ILE A 201 8.32 -21.92 7.50
C ILE A 201 6.92 -22.42 7.87
N MET A 202 5.97 -22.30 6.95
CA MET A 202 4.58 -22.75 7.16
C MET A 202 4.47 -24.28 7.26
N GLU A 203 5.44 -25.04 6.76
CA GLU A 203 5.49 -26.49 6.93
C GLU A 203 6.27 -26.96 8.17
N LEU A 204 6.81 -26.04 8.98
CA LEU A 204 7.43 -26.41 10.26
C LEU A 204 6.40 -27.04 11.21
N PRO A 205 6.81 -28.06 11.98
CA PRO A 205 5.91 -28.70 12.94
C PRO A 205 5.58 -27.74 14.09
N ILE A 206 4.28 -27.56 14.36
CA ILE A 206 3.79 -26.92 15.60
C ILE A 206 3.43 -27.97 16.65
N SER A 207 3.16 -29.20 16.22
CA SER A 207 3.00 -30.38 17.06
C SER A 207 3.56 -31.62 16.33
N PRO A 208 3.73 -32.76 17.00
CA PRO A 208 4.27 -33.98 16.38
C PRO A 208 3.50 -34.45 15.13
N SER A 209 2.22 -34.10 14.99
CA SER A 209 1.34 -34.57 13.91
C SER A 209 0.88 -33.46 12.97
N GLN A 210 1.34 -32.22 13.14
CA GLN A 210 0.76 -31.08 12.45
C GLN A 210 1.80 -30.00 12.12
N SER A 211 1.79 -29.56 10.85
CA SER A 211 2.51 -28.36 10.42
C SER A 211 1.77 -27.09 10.82
N LEU A 212 2.49 -25.97 10.90
CA LEU A 212 1.92 -24.65 11.18
C LEU A 212 0.77 -24.30 10.22
N ARG A 213 0.92 -24.60 8.93
CA ARG A 213 -0.12 -24.38 7.91
C ARG A 213 -1.38 -25.15 8.21
N LYS A 214 -1.25 -26.46 8.47
CA LYS A 214 -2.39 -27.33 8.75
C LYS A 214 -3.12 -26.90 10.02
N TRP A 215 -2.37 -26.58 11.07
CA TRP A 215 -2.92 -26.04 12.31
C TRP A 215 -3.67 -24.73 12.10
N CYS A 216 -3.05 -23.76 11.43
CA CYS A 216 -3.67 -22.48 11.13
C CYS A 216 -4.99 -22.65 10.36
N GLY A 217 -4.99 -23.51 9.34
CA GLY A 217 -6.18 -23.77 8.52
C GLY A 217 -7.33 -24.38 9.31
N GLU A 218 -7.05 -25.36 10.16
CA GLU A 218 -8.06 -25.98 11.04
C GLU A 218 -8.63 -24.99 12.06
N GLU A 219 -7.78 -24.18 12.71
CA GLU A 219 -8.24 -23.15 13.64
C GLU A 219 -9.08 -22.08 12.93
N ASN A 220 -8.68 -21.63 11.74
CA ASN A 220 -9.44 -20.67 10.96
C ASN A 220 -10.82 -21.23 10.55
N GLN A 221 -10.91 -22.52 10.22
CA GLN A 221 -12.20 -23.18 9.94
C GLN A 221 -13.10 -23.24 11.18
N LYS A 222 -12.55 -23.57 12.35
CA LYS A 222 -13.32 -23.56 13.62
C LYS A 222 -13.85 -22.17 13.93
N ILE A 223 -13.01 -21.14 13.76
CA ILE A 223 -13.41 -19.73 13.98
C ILE A 223 -14.55 -19.35 13.05
N ALA A 224 -14.51 -19.75 11.77
CA ALA A 224 -15.56 -19.43 10.80
C ALA A 224 -16.93 -20.04 11.14
N GLN A 225 -16.98 -21.09 11.97
CA GLN A 225 -18.22 -21.76 12.39
C GLN A 225 -18.89 -21.11 13.61
N LEU A 226 -18.23 -20.17 14.30
CA LEU A 226 -18.81 -19.48 15.45
C LEU A 226 -19.97 -18.57 15.00
N SER A 227 -21.08 -18.53 15.74
CA SER A 227 -22.23 -17.69 15.38
C SER A 227 -22.09 -16.23 15.84
N ASP A 228 -21.32 -15.97 16.89
CA ASP A 228 -21.11 -14.63 17.46
C ASP A 228 -19.87 -13.96 16.85
N VAL A 229 -20.09 -12.80 16.22
CA VAL A 229 -19.04 -12.00 15.54
C VAL A 229 -17.94 -11.53 16.50
N LYS A 230 -18.28 -11.21 17.76
CA LYS A 230 -17.28 -10.79 18.76
C LYS A 230 -16.40 -11.97 19.18
N LEU A 231 -16.98 -13.15 19.33
CA LEU A 231 -16.23 -14.37 19.62
C LEU A 231 -15.32 -14.76 18.43
N GLN A 232 -15.82 -14.65 17.20
CA GLN A 232 -15.00 -14.82 15.99
C GLN A 232 -13.80 -13.87 15.98
N ASP A 233 -14.03 -12.59 16.26
CA ASP A 233 -12.99 -11.57 16.27
C ASP A 233 -11.92 -11.85 17.33
N ALA A 234 -12.33 -12.22 18.55
CA ALA A 234 -11.41 -12.54 19.64
C ALA A 234 -10.58 -13.79 19.33
N ALA A 235 -11.22 -14.86 18.84
CA ALA A 235 -10.55 -16.10 18.47
C ALA A 235 -9.57 -15.90 17.30
N ARG A 236 -9.94 -15.07 16.31
CA ARG A 236 -9.06 -14.72 15.19
C ARG A 236 -7.85 -13.90 15.61
N GLU A 237 -8.01 -12.97 16.56
CA GLU A 237 -6.86 -12.25 17.12
C GLU A 237 -5.91 -13.21 17.86
N ALA A 238 -6.45 -14.18 18.61
CA ALA A 238 -5.65 -15.20 19.29
C ALA A 238 -4.86 -16.08 18.29
N LEU A 239 -5.53 -16.57 17.23
CA LEU A 239 -4.88 -17.30 16.14
C LEU A 239 -3.72 -16.49 15.53
N PHE A 240 -3.97 -15.22 15.22
CA PHE A 240 -2.98 -14.31 14.66
C PHE A 240 -1.84 -14.00 15.61
N HIS A 241 -2.11 -13.85 16.90
CA HIS A 241 -1.06 -13.68 17.90
C HIS A 241 -0.13 -14.89 17.93
N HIS A 242 -0.67 -16.11 17.99
CA HIS A 242 0.12 -17.34 17.95
C HIS A 242 0.94 -17.47 16.65
N MET A 243 0.36 -17.16 15.49
CA MET A 243 1.08 -17.15 14.22
C MET A 243 2.28 -16.20 14.24
N ARG A 244 2.07 -14.96 14.70
CA ARG A 244 3.14 -13.96 14.81
C ARG A 244 4.24 -14.41 15.76
N ASP A 245 3.85 -14.94 16.92
CA ASP A 245 4.80 -15.34 17.96
C ASP A 245 5.61 -16.57 17.54
N PHE A 246 4.98 -17.55 16.88
CA PHE A 246 5.69 -18.69 16.30
C PHE A 246 6.75 -18.21 15.31
N ILE A 247 6.36 -17.40 14.32
CA ILE A 247 7.25 -16.91 13.25
C ILE A 247 8.40 -16.08 13.82
N ARG A 248 8.13 -15.16 14.76
CA ARG A 248 9.14 -14.27 15.35
C ARG A 248 10.22 -15.00 16.15
N ASN A 249 9.88 -16.14 16.75
CA ASN A 249 10.80 -16.93 17.57
C ASN A 249 11.58 -17.97 16.76
N LEU A 250 11.40 -18.04 15.44
CA LEU A 250 12.17 -18.94 14.59
C LEU A 250 13.65 -18.54 14.51
N SER A 251 14.48 -19.54 14.33
CA SER A 251 15.87 -19.38 13.91
C SER A 251 16.06 -20.01 12.54
N PHE A 252 16.62 -19.27 11.59
CA PHE A 252 16.94 -19.81 10.28
C PHE A 252 18.05 -20.85 10.37
N LYS A 253 17.97 -21.88 9.52
CA LYS A 253 19.01 -22.92 9.41
C LYS A 253 20.36 -22.31 9.01
N PRO A 254 21.50 -22.77 9.59
CA PRO A 254 22.82 -22.22 9.29
C PRO A 254 23.17 -22.17 7.79
N GLU A 255 22.73 -23.16 7.02
CA GLU A 255 22.96 -23.25 5.57
C GLU A 255 22.28 -22.09 4.82
N PHE A 256 21.01 -21.81 5.16
CA PHE A 256 20.26 -20.69 4.60
C PHE A 256 20.92 -19.36 4.98
N VAL A 257 21.29 -19.21 6.25
CA VAL A 257 21.95 -17.99 6.77
C VAL A 257 23.26 -17.72 6.03
N ASN A 258 24.09 -18.74 5.83
CA ASN A 258 25.35 -18.61 5.10
C ASN A 258 25.13 -18.28 3.62
N LYS A 259 24.14 -18.91 2.98
CA LYS A 259 23.78 -18.61 1.59
C LYS A 259 23.31 -17.18 1.42
N LEU A 260 22.39 -16.72 2.27
CA LEU A 260 21.88 -15.35 2.26
C LEU A 260 23.02 -14.35 2.40
N ARG A 261 23.94 -14.56 3.35
CA ARG A 261 25.10 -13.70 3.56
C ARG A 261 25.99 -13.62 2.31
N ARG A 262 26.26 -14.74 1.64
CA ARG A 262 27.07 -14.77 0.41
C ARG A 262 26.39 -13.99 -0.72
N GLU A 263 25.10 -14.23 -0.95
CA GLU A 263 24.37 -13.51 -2.00
C GLU A 263 24.28 -12.01 -1.73
N MET A 264 24.06 -11.61 -0.47
CA MET A 264 24.07 -10.21 -0.06
C MET A 264 25.41 -9.53 -0.38
N ASN A 265 26.52 -10.15 -0.01
CA ASN A 265 27.85 -9.61 -0.30
C ASN A 265 28.08 -9.49 -1.82
N ARG A 266 27.61 -10.47 -2.60
CA ARG A 266 27.75 -10.50 -4.06
C ARG A 266 26.95 -9.40 -4.76
N VAL A 267 25.68 -9.20 -4.36
CA VAL A 267 24.74 -8.31 -5.09
C VAL A 267 24.73 -6.89 -4.54
N LEU A 268 24.77 -6.73 -3.21
CA LEU A 268 24.65 -5.42 -2.57
C LEU A 268 26.00 -4.70 -2.40
N GLY A 269 27.10 -5.46 -2.49
CA GLY A 269 28.49 -4.99 -2.44
C GLY A 269 29.03 -4.81 -1.01
N ALA A 270 30.33 -5.09 -0.83
CA ALA A 270 31.08 -5.12 0.44
C ALA A 270 30.51 -6.10 1.50
N SER A 271 31.36 -6.51 2.45
CA SER A 271 30.93 -7.37 3.56
C SER A 271 29.85 -6.64 4.38
N TYR A 272 28.59 -7.05 4.26
CA TYR A 272 27.46 -6.56 5.09
C TYR A 272 27.64 -6.83 6.61
N SER A 273 28.83 -7.31 7.01
CA SER A 273 29.22 -7.68 8.37
C SER A 273 29.55 -6.50 9.28
N LEU A 274 29.84 -5.32 8.72
CA LEU A 274 30.23 -4.13 9.46
C LEU A 274 29.42 -2.97 8.89
N THR A 275 28.50 -2.39 9.68
CA THR A 275 27.86 -1.03 9.65
C THR A 275 27.88 -0.13 8.39
N ASN A 276 28.18 -0.63 7.19
CA ASN A 276 28.57 0.16 6.02
C ASN A 276 27.36 0.65 5.21
N TYR A 277 26.22 -0.03 5.33
CA TYR A 277 24.95 0.39 4.74
C TYR A 277 23.79 -0.36 5.41
N GLY A 278 22.59 0.23 5.40
CA GLY A 278 21.37 -0.45 5.80
C GLY A 278 20.59 -1.05 4.63
N VAL A 279 19.61 -1.89 4.94
CA VAL A 279 18.75 -2.57 3.96
C VAL A 279 17.28 -2.32 4.27
N TYR A 280 16.49 -1.93 3.28
CA TYR A 280 15.04 -1.93 3.39
C TYR A 280 14.54 -3.36 3.21
N VAL A 281 13.75 -3.83 4.18
CA VAL A 281 13.11 -5.15 4.16
C VAL A 281 11.63 -4.94 3.86
N ARG A 282 11.19 -5.34 2.66
CA ARG A 282 9.83 -5.06 2.15
C ARG A 282 9.12 -6.36 1.84
N SER A 283 7.88 -6.54 2.29
CA SER A 283 7.05 -7.66 1.85
C SER A 283 6.61 -7.50 0.39
N SER A 284 6.49 -8.62 -0.30
CA SER A 284 5.85 -8.78 -1.62
C SER A 284 4.91 -9.99 -1.48
N THR A 285 3.58 -9.82 -1.54
CA THR A 285 2.64 -10.94 -1.27
C THR A 285 1.80 -11.34 -2.47
N ASN A 286 1.26 -12.56 -2.45
CA ASN A 286 0.33 -13.06 -3.49
C ASN A 286 -1.08 -12.46 -3.36
N ALA A 287 -1.30 -11.67 -2.32
CA ALA A 287 -2.54 -10.98 -2.00
C ALA A 287 -2.33 -9.46 -1.96
N GLU A 288 -1.41 -8.96 -2.79
CA GLU A 288 -1.00 -7.56 -2.80
C GLU A 288 -1.65 -6.78 -3.93
N ASP A 289 -1.38 -7.12 -5.18
CA ASP A 289 -1.96 -6.42 -6.33
C ASP A 289 -2.67 -7.45 -7.20
N ASN A 290 -3.98 -7.29 -7.36
CA ASN A 290 -4.76 -7.99 -8.37
C ASN A 290 -5.62 -6.96 -9.13
N PRO A 291 -6.23 -7.31 -10.27
CA PRO A 291 -7.00 -6.35 -11.08
C PRO A 291 -8.10 -5.60 -10.33
N ASP A 292 -8.55 -6.12 -9.18
CA ASP A 292 -9.67 -5.61 -8.37
C ASP A 292 -9.27 -5.22 -6.94
N PHE A 293 -7.97 -5.14 -6.62
CA PHE A 293 -7.45 -4.87 -5.27
C PHE A 293 -5.99 -4.39 -5.31
N SER A 294 -5.68 -3.28 -4.62
CA SER A 294 -4.31 -2.93 -4.28
C SER A 294 -4.12 -2.93 -2.77
N GLY A 295 -3.12 -3.66 -2.30
CA GLY A 295 -2.73 -3.78 -0.89
C GLY A 295 -1.88 -2.63 -0.39
N ALA A 296 -2.00 -1.44 -1.00
CA ALA A 296 -1.24 -0.24 -0.64
C ALA A 296 -1.29 0.00 0.88
N GLY A 297 -0.14 0.06 1.55
CA GLY A 297 -0.10 0.28 3.01
C GLY A 297 -0.58 -0.88 3.90
N LEU A 298 -0.92 -2.06 3.36
CA LEU A 298 -1.21 -3.27 4.16
C LEU A 298 0.02 -4.12 4.46
N ASN A 299 1.13 -3.77 3.81
CA ASN A 299 2.33 -4.56 3.73
C ASN A 299 3.46 -3.87 4.50
N LYS A 300 4.22 -4.66 5.26
CA LYS A 300 5.23 -4.14 6.18
C LYS A 300 6.51 -3.82 5.40
N THR A 301 7.02 -2.62 5.63
CA THR A 301 8.38 -2.24 5.25
C THR A 301 9.12 -1.87 6.52
N ILE A 302 10.28 -2.51 6.76
CA ILE A 302 11.19 -2.14 7.83
C ILE A 302 12.34 -1.38 7.18
N PRO A 303 12.43 -0.06 7.40
CA PRO A 303 13.41 0.76 6.73
C PRO A 303 14.79 0.61 7.36
N ASN A 304 15.82 0.66 6.51
CA ASN A 304 17.22 0.83 6.90
C ASN A 304 17.70 -0.10 8.05
N VAL A 305 17.61 -1.41 7.83
CA VAL A 305 18.12 -2.40 8.78
C VAL A 305 19.63 -2.54 8.63
N VAL A 306 20.35 -2.22 9.70
CA VAL A 306 21.82 -2.32 9.78
C VAL A 306 22.19 -3.53 10.65
N GLY A 307 23.11 -4.34 10.16
CA GLY A 307 23.59 -5.54 10.84
C GLY A 307 22.81 -6.81 10.47
N PHE A 308 23.54 -7.90 10.26
CA PHE A 308 22.97 -9.12 9.70
C PHE A 308 22.05 -9.89 10.64
N ASN A 309 22.31 -9.87 11.95
CA ASN A 309 21.39 -10.47 12.92
C ASN A 309 20.08 -9.67 13.00
N GLN A 310 20.16 -8.34 12.90
CA GLN A 310 18.98 -7.47 12.85
C GLN A 310 18.19 -7.72 11.56
N LEU A 311 18.87 -7.97 10.44
CA LEU A 311 18.23 -8.35 9.18
C LEU A 311 17.42 -9.64 9.30
N LEU A 312 17.98 -10.70 9.90
CA LEU A 312 17.26 -11.96 10.08
C LEU A 312 15.98 -11.75 10.91
N ARG A 313 16.05 -10.96 11.98
CA ARG A 313 14.87 -10.58 12.77
C ARG A 313 13.87 -9.77 11.96
N ALA A 314 14.35 -8.82 11.16
CA ALA A 314 13.49 -8.00 10.31
C ALA A 314 12.76 -8.83 9.24
N ILE A 315 13.39 -9.87 8.68
CA ILE A 315 12.74 -10.82 7.75
C ILE A 315 11.59 -11.54 8.46
N LEU A 316 11.82 -12.06 9.68
CA LEU A 316 10.76 -12.72 10.45
C LEU A 316 9.61 -11.77 10.82
N GLU A 317 9.91 -10.53 11.18
CA GLU A 317 8.89 -9.50 11.41
C GLU A 317 8.05 -9.21 10.16
N VAL A 318 8.68 -9.18 8.98
CA VAL A 318 7.95 -9.02 7.71
C VAL A 318 7.09 -10.24 7.40
N TYR A 319 7.55 -11.46 7.69
CA TYR A 319 6.74 -12.67 7.56
C TYR A 319 5.56 -12.73 8.55
N ALA A 320 5.73 -12.20 9.76
CA ALA A 320 4.68 -12.15 10.76
C ALA A 320 3.62 -11.06 10.47
N ALA A 321 3.99 -9.98 9.77
CA ALA A 321 3.17 -8.79 9.65
C ALA A 321 1.77 -8.98 9.03
N PRO A 322 1.56 -9.86 8.02
CA PRO A 322 0.23 -10.04 7.44
C PRO A 322 -0.80 -10.64 8.41
N PHE A 323 -0.35 -11.36 9.44
CA PHE A 323 -1.19 -11.88 10.52
C PHE A 323 -1.50 -10.79 11.56
N SER A 324 -1.65 -9.53 11.15
CA SER A 324 -2.16 -8.46 12.01
C SER A 324 -3.62 -8.19 11.68
N LYS A 325 -4.39 -7.75 12.68
CA LYS A 325 -5.82 -7.44 12.53
C LYS A 325 -6.10 -6.52 11.35
N ARG A 326 -5.36 -5.41 11.26
CA ARG A 326 -5.46 -4.45 10.15
C ARG A 326 -5.24 -5.15 8.82
N ALA A 327 -4.09 -5.80 8.67
CA ALA A 327 -3.66 -6.35 7.39
C ALA A 327 -4.62 -7.46 6.91
N PHE A 328 -5.15 -8.27 7.83
CA PHE A 328 -6.19 -9.25 7.51
C PHE A 328 -7.54 -8.59 7.17
N SER A 329 -8.00 -7.61 7.94
CA SER A 329 -9.33 -7.00 7.77
C SER A 329 -9.57 -6.40 6.39
N TRP A 330 -8.51 -5.87 5.76
CA TRP A 330 -8.59 -5.36 4.40
C TRP A 330 -8.50 -6.46 3.34
N ARG A 331 -7.78 -7.55 3.61
CA ARG A 331 -7.61 -8.67 2.66
C ARG A 331 -8.76 -9.66 2.69
N GLN A 332 -9.45 -9.85 3.82
CA GLN A 332 -10.38 -10.96 4.06
C GLN A 332 -11.51 -11.07 3.02
N SER A 333 -11.92 -9.95 2.39
CA SER A 333 -12.97 -9.95 1.36
C SER A 333 -12.54 -10.64 0.06
N LYS A 334 -11.24 -10.68 -0.23
CA LYS A 334 -10.65 -11.30 -1.43
C LYS A 334 -9.81 -12.53 -1.10
N PHE A 335 -9.23 -12.58 0.09
CA PHE A 335 -8.39 -13.65 0.62
C PHE A 335 -8.89 -14.06 2.01
N PRO A 336 -9.98 -14.86 2.08
CA PRO A 336 -10.64 -15.21 3.34
C PRO A 336 -9.85 -16.21 4.19
N ASP A 337 -8.95 -16.98 3.56
CA ASP A 337 -8.05 -17.90 4.26
C ASP A 337 -6.67 -17.25 4.50
N PRO A 338 -6.37 -16.78 5.74
CA PRO A 338 -5.09 -16.19 6.07
C PRO A 338 -3.92 -17.19 5.98
N CYS A 339 -4.20 -18.50 6.05
CA CYS A 339 -3.19 -19.57 6.09
C CYS A 339 -2.71 -19.97 4.69
N SER A 340 -3.42 -19.52 3.65
CA SER A 340 -3.04 -19.69 2.24
C SER A 340 -2.11 -18.59 1.71
N LEU A 341 -1.79 -17.59 2.54
CA LEU A 341 -0.97 -16.46 2.14
C LEU A 341 0.47 -16.90 1.82
N LEU A 342 1.04 -16.33 0.76
CA LEU A 342 2.44 -16.47 0.40
C LEU A 342 3.14 -15.11 0.47
N ILE A 343 4.33 -15.10 1.06
CA ILE A 343 5.07 -13.87 1.35
C ILE A 343 6.49 -14.01 0.82
N GLY A 344 6.86 -13.11 -0.07
CA GLY A 344 8.23 -12.86 -0.51
C GLY A 344 8.79 -11.65 0.22
N VAL A 345 10.11 -11.54 0.29
CA VAL A 345 10.79 -10.43 0.97
C VAL A 345 11.84 -9.83 0.06
N ILE A 346 11.72 -8.54 -0.23
CA ILE A 346 12.72 -7.76 -0.95
C ILE A 346 13.68 -7.16 0.07
N LEU A 347 14.96 -7.46 -0.10
CA LEU A 347 16.11 -6.93 0.64
C LEU A 347 16.84 -5.94 -0.26
N GLN A 348 16.45 -4.67 -0.17
CA GLN A 348 16.93 -3.61 -1.05
C GLN A 348 17.95 -2.72 -0.33
N ARG A 349 19.09 -2.44 -0.96
CA ARG A 349 20.08 -1.52 -0.39
C ARG A 349 19.44 -0.14 -0.17
N THR A 350 19.63 0.39 1.03
CA THR A 350 19.07 1.68 1.44
C THR A 350 19.61 2.80 0.56
N VAL A 351 18.69 3.64 0.09
CA VAL A 351 18.99 4.92 -0.54
C VAL A 351 18.61 5.99 0.48
N ALA A 352 19.60 6.75 0.94
CA ALA A 352 19.40 7.87 1.87
C ALA A 352 18.86 9.10 1.12
N ALA A 353 17.66 8.97 0.55
CA ALA A 353 17.05 10.01 -0.26
C ALA A 353 16.84 11.28 0.57
N GLU A 354 17.28 12.40 0.02
CA GLU A 354 17.11 13.73 0.61
C GLU A 354 15.71 14.28 0.35
N ARG A 355 15.07 13.77 -0.69
CA ARG A 355 13.71 14.08 -1.17
C ARG A 355 13.13 12.80 -1.74
N SER A 356 11.88 12.51 -1.47
CA SER A 356 11.19 11.35 -2.04
C SER A 356 9.73 11.63 -2.28
N GLY A 357 9.11 10.86 -3.17
CA GLY A 357 7.79 11.17 -3.64
C GLY A 357 7.18 10.10 -4.52
N VAL A 358 6.03 10.46 -5.05
CA VAL A 358 5.26 9.66 -6.01
C VAL A 358 5.05 10.50 -7.27
N MET A 359 5.27 9.88 -8.43
CA MET A 359 4.95 10.44 -9.73
C MET A 359 3.87 9.60 -10.40
N LEU A 360 2.79 10.26 -10.81
CA LEU A 360 1.78 9.69 -11.69
C LEU A 360 2.00 10.16 -13.11
N THR A 361 1.89 9.24 -14.08
CA THR A 361 1.97 9.57 -15.51
C THR A 361 0.64 10.13 -16.07
N THR A 362 -0.15 10.78 -15.22
CA THR A 362 -1.43 11.42 -15.55
C THR A 362 -1.72 12.60 -14.61
N ASP A 363 -2.66 13.46 -14.99
CA ASP A 363 -3.22 14.48 -14.09
C ASP A 363 -4.09 13.83 -13.00
N LEU A 364 -3.86 14.20 -11.75
CA LEU A 364 -4.73 13.82 -10.63
C LEU A 364 -6.14 14.41 -10.74
N VAL A 365 -6.29 15.55 -11.42
CA VAL A 365 -7.56 16.29 -11.45
C VAL A 365 -8.48 15.82 -12.57
N ASP A 366 -7.98 15.80 -13.81
CA ASP A 366 -8.80 15.48 -14.99
C ASP A 366 -8.43 14.15 -15.66
N GLY A 367 -7.46 13.41 -15.12
CA GLY A 367 -7.07 12.08 -15.59
C GLY A 367 -6.35 12.07 -16.94
N LYS A 368 -5.99 13.23 -17.51
CA LYS A 368 -5.34 13.30 -18.81
C LYS A 368 -3.85 12.96 -18.73
N ARG A 369 -3.39 12.09 -19.63
CA ARG A 369 -1.97 11.73 -19.85
C ARG A 369 -1.10 12.88 -20.33
N LYS A 370 -1.68 14.05 -20.66
CA LYS A 370 -0.95 15.26 -21.04
C LYS A 370 -0.07 15.77 -19.89
N TYR A 371 -0.47 15.54 -18.64
CA TYR A 371 0.25 16.03 -17.48
C TYR A 371 0.86 14.90 -16.66
N LEU A 372 1.99 15.19 -16.02
CA LEU A 372 2.50 14.41 -14.90
C LEU A 372 2.05 15.07 -13.60
N THR A 373 1.65 14.27 -12.63
CA THR A 373 1.43 14.76 -11.26
C THR A 373 2.49 14.20 -10.34
N ILE A 374 3.19 15.07 -9.63
CA ILE A 374 4.26 14.71 -8.71
C ILE A 374 3.87 15.21 -7.33
N ALA A 375 3.93 14.33 -6.35
CA ALA A 375 3.85 14.69 -4.95
C ALA A 375 5.18 14.34 -4.28
N ALA A 376 5.80 15.30 -3.61
CA ALA A 376 7.11 15.10 -2.99
C ALA A 376 7.21 15.68 -1.58
N ASN A 377 8.04 15.04 -0.76
CA ASN A 377 8.40 15.41 0.60
C ASN A 377 9.93 15.44 0.76
N HIS A 378 10.41 16.12 1.79
CA HIS A 378 11.80 16.04 2.19
C HIS A 378 12.09 14.71 2.91
N GLY A 379 13.27 14.17 2.65
CA GLY A 379 13.75 12.94 3.28
C GLY A 379 13.22 11.66 2.63
N VAL A 380 13.27 10.57 3.39
CA VAL A 380 12.87 9.22 2.96
C VAL A 380 11.43 8.90 3.34
N GLY A 381 10.84 7.90 2.67
CA GLY A 381 9.51 7.37 2.99
C GLY A 381 8.37 7.96 2.16
N GLY A 382 8.70 8.86 1.23
CA GLY A 382 7.76 9.45 0.27
C GLY A 382 6.64 10.25 0.92
N VAL A 383 5.67 10.59 0.09
CA VAL A 383 4.45 11.31 0.47
C VAL A 383 3.38 10.42 1.09
N VAL A 384 3.62 9.12 1.15
CA VAL A 384 2.56 8.11 1.36
C VAL A 384 2.00 8.10 2.79
N ASN A 385 2.65 8.80 3.72
CA ASN A 385 2.33 8.81 5.15
C ASN A 385 1.96 10.18 5.73
N ASP A 386 2.03 11.28 4.95
CA ASP A 386 1.99 12.65 5.50
C ASP A 386 1.09 13.61 4.70
N LYS A 387 0.46 14.57 5.41
CA LYS A 387 -0.60 15.48 4.91
C LYS A 387 -0.11 16.73 4.15
N THR A 388 1.19 17.00 4.10
CA THR A 388 1.73 18.32 3.69
C THR A 388 2.75 18.24 2.55
N ALA A 389 2.46 17.41 1.55
CA ALA A 389 3.33 17.25 0.38
C ALA A 389 3.27 18.43 -0.59
N GLU A 390 4.41 18.76 -1.20
CA GLU A 390 4.43 19.61 -2.37
C GLU A 390 3.81 18.84 -3.54
N ILE A 391 2.80 19.42 -4.19
CA ILE A 391 2.16 18.85 -5.38
C ILE A 391 2.49 19.74 -6.58
N VAL A 392 3.09 19.12 -7.59
CA VAL A 392 3.51 19.77 -8.83
C VAL A 392 2.86 19.07 -10.02
N ARG A 393 2.40 19.86 -10.98
CA ARG A 393 1.96 19.39 -12.29
C ARG A 393 2.97 19.79 -13.35
N ILE A 394 3.37 18.85 -14.20
CA ILE A 394 4.24 19.12 -15.35
C ILE A 394 3.47 18.86 -16.64
N ASP A 395 3.43 19.83 -17.55
CA ASP A 395 2.95 19.63 -18.91
C ASP A 395 4.00 18.91 -19.74
N ARG A 396 3.64 17.75 -20.31
CA ARG A 396 4.56 16.89 -21.04
C ARG A 396 4.92 17.42 -22.43
N THR A 397 4.15 18.37 -22.99
CA THR A 397 4.40 18.88 -24.34
C THR A 397 5.43 20.00 -24.36
N ASN A 398 5.42 20.86 -23.34
CA ASN A 398 6.29 22.05 -23.27
C ASN A 398 7.17 22.09 -22.01
N GLY A 399 7.01 21.15 -21.07
CA GLY A 399 7.77 21.09 -19.82
C GLY A 399 7.33 22.11 -18.76
N GLU A 400 6.22 22.81 -18.97
CA GLU A 400 5.74 23.84 -18.04
C GLU A 400 5.41 23.23 -16.68
N VAL A 401 5.99 23.81 -15.62
CA VAL A 401 5.81 23.38 -14.23
C VAL A 401 4.81 24.29 -13.54
N ARG A 402 3.76 23.72 -12.95
CA ARG A 402 2.81 24.43 -12.09
C ARG A 402 2.78 23.82 -10.70
N ILE A 403 2.93 24.66 -9.69
CA ILE A 403 2.75 24.25 -8.29
C ILE A 403 1.26 24.27 -7.99
N ILE A 404 0.74 23.12 -7.57
CA ILE A 404 -0.67 22.95 -7.17
C ILE A 404 -0.80 23.14 -5.66
N ALA A 405 0.16 22.63 -4.89
CA ALA A 405 0.23 22.81 -3.44
C ALA A 405 1.69 22.94 -3.00
N GLU A 406 1.96 23.86 -2.07
CA GLU A 406 3.26 23.97 -1.40
C GLU A 406 3.36 22.96 -0.25
N THR A 407 4.59 22.59 0.12
CA THR A 407 4.78 21.76 1.31
C THR A 407 4.55 22.56 2.59
N GLY A 408 3.93 21.90 3.58
CA GLY A 408 3.79 22.38 4.96
C GLY A 408 4.63 21.58 5.96
N GLU A 409 5.66 20.87 5.51
CA GLU A 409 6.50 20.04 6.38
C GLU A 409 7.32 20.87 7.38
N TYR A 410 7.13 20.59 8.67
CA TYR A 410 7.97 21.12 9.75
C TYR A 410 9.05 20.11 10.19
N SER A 411 8.95 18.86 9.74
CA SER A 411 9.92 17.80 10.00
C SER A 411 10.11 16.91 8.79
N ARG A 412 11.27 16.25 8.70
CA ARG A 412 11.59 15.28 7.64
C ARG A 412 12.22 14.02 8.23
N LYS A 413 12.01 12.90 7.54
CA LYS A 413 12.54 11.58 7.89
C LYS A 413 13.89 11.36 7.22
N VAL A 414 14.92 11.00 7.98
CA VAL A 414 16.24 10.68 7.42
C VAL A 414 16.72 9.33 7.93
N VAL A 415 17.55 8.69 7.12
CA VAL A 415 18.19 7.41 7.45
C VAL A 415 19.14 7.59 8.64
N ASP A 416 19.10 6.67 9.60
CA ASP A 416 20.05 6.62 10.72
C ASP A 416 21.22 5.67 10.40
N LEU A 417 22.46 6.08 10.66
CA LEU A 417 23.63 5.24 10.39
C LEU A 417 23.65 3.97 11.26
N ASN A 418 23.00 4.00 12.42
CA ASN A 418 22.89 2.85 13.32
C ASN A 418 21.67 1.95 13.03
N GLY A 419 20.88 2.32 12.03
CA GLY A 419 19.67 1.59 11.62
C GLY A 419 18.37 2.32 11.96
N GLY A 420 17.35 2.09 11.13
CA GLY A 420 16.06 2.76 11.22
C GLY A 420 16.03 4.15 10.59
N ILE A 421 14.99 4.91 10.93
CA ILE A 421 14.75 6.28 10.45
C ILE A 421 14.62 7.19 11.68
N ARG A 422 15.21 8.38 11.59
CA ARG A 422 15.04 9.46 12.57
C ARG A 422 14.28 10.62 11.96
N THR A 423 13.49 11.31 12.76
CA THR A 423 12.81 12.54 12.35
C THR A 423 13.64 13.74 12.80
N ILE A 424 13.89 14.67 11.90
CA ILE A 424 14.61 15.93 12.16
C ILE A 424 13.78 17.11 11.67
N GLY A 425 14.09 18.33 12.12
CA GLY A 425 13.46 19.54 11.59
C GLY A 425 13.58 19.64 10.07
N ALA A 426 12.50 20.05 9.40
CA ALA A 426 12.52 20.33 7.98
C ALA A 426 13.34 21.61 7.71
N SER A 427 13.87 21.73 6.49
CA SER A 427 14.52 22.98 6.09
C SER A 427 13.45 24.05 5.85
N ASN A 428 13.81 25.33 6.00
CA ASN A 428 12.91 26.45 5.65
C ASN A 428 12.65 26.59 4.14
N GLN A 429 13.08 25.63 3.31
CA GLN A 429 12.82 25.66 1.87
C GLN A 429 11.37 25.30 1.59
N ARG A 430 10.63 26.25 1.01
CA ARG A 430 9.23 26.05 0.59
C ARG A 430 9.08 25.11 -0.61
N ARG A 431 10.15 24.93 -1.40
CA ARG A 431 10.18 24.03 -2.55
C ARG A 431 10.86 22.73 -2.18
N VAL A 432 10.20 21.60 -2.42
CA VAL A 432 10.78 20.28 -2.15
C VAL A 432 11.71 19.89 -3.28
N LEU A 433 11.20 19.89 -4.52
CA LEU A 433 11.98 19.52 -5.70
C LEU A 433 12.49 20.76 -6.45
N SER A 434 13.76 20.71 -6.85
CA SER A 434 14.35 21.72 -7.74
C SER A 434 13.85 21.56 -9.18
N ASN A 435 13.98 22.61 -10.00
CA ASN A 435 13.63 22.56 -11.43
C ASN A 435 14.43 21.48 -12.18
N GLN A 436 15.69 21.23 -11.79
CA GLN A 436 16.51 20.18 -12.38
C GLN A 436 15.97 18.78 -12.06
N GLN A 437 15.53 18.54 -10.83
CA GLN A 437 14.92 17.28 -10.43
C GLN A 437 13.56 17.06 -11.10
N LEU A 438 12.74 18.11 -11.24
CA LEU A 438 11.47 18.06 -11.97
C LEU A 438 11.67 17.76 -13.46
N ALA A 439 12.63 18.42 -14.10
CA ALA A 439 13.02 18.12 -15.48
C ALA A 439 13.52 16.68 -15.62
N ARG A 440 14.23 16.15 -14.61
CA ARG A 440 14.68 14.76 -14.61
C ARG A 440 13.52 13.77 -14.54
N LEU A 441 12.50 14.04 -13.73
CA LEU A 441 11.28 13.22 -13.67
C LEU A 441 10.51 13.27 -14.99
N ALA A 442 10.40 14.45 -15.62
CA ALA A 442 9.79 14.59 -16.93
C ALA A 442 10.54 13.80 -18.01
N SER A 443 11.88 13.87 -18.01
CA SER A 443 12.73 13.06 -18.88
C SER A 443 12.51 11.57 -18.64
N PHE A 444 12.45 11.13 -17.38
CA PHE A 444 12.22 9.73 -17.07
C PHE A 444 10.84 9.24 -17.54
N ALA A 445 9.79 10.05 -17.41
CA ALA A 445 8.47 9.69 -17.93
C ALA A 445 8.49 9.50 -19.46
N LYS A 446 9.36 10.22 -20.19
CA LYS A 446 9.58 9.98 -21.61
C LYS A 446 10.38 8.69 -21.86
N GLU A 447 11.45 8.46 -21.11
CA GLU A 447 12.24 7.20 -21.16
C GLU A 447 11.33 5.97 -20.91
N LEU A 448 10.34 6.09 -20.04
CA LEU A 448 9.35 5.05 -19.74
C LEU A 448 8.47 4.72 -20.96
N ASP A 449 7.94 5.74 -21.62
CA ASP A 449 7.11 5.59 -22.82
C ASP A 449 7.92 5.04 -24.00
N ASP A 450 9.13 5.59 -24.22
CA ASP A 450 10.02 5.17 -25.30
C ASP A 450 10.43 3.70 -25.15
N ALA A 451 10.66 3.24 -23.91
CA ALA A 451 10.95 1.85 -23.60
C ALA A 451 9.73 0.92 -23.72
N ARG A 452 8.53 1.47 -23.97
CA ARG A 452 7.24 0.74 -23.95
C ARG A 452 7.12 -0.16 -22.72
N PHE A 453 7.48 0.39 -21.56
CA PHE A 453 7.58 -0.40 -20.34
C PHE A 453 6.24 -1.09 -20.05
N PRO A 454 6.22 -2.43 -19.87
CA PRO A 454 4.98 -3.17 -19.70
C PRO A 454 4.40 -2.92 -18.30
N ILE A 455 3.51 -1.94 -18.20
CA ILE A 455 2.71 -1.69 -17.01
C ILE A 455 1.47 -2.58 -17.15
N ALA A 456 1.38 -3.66 -16.35
CA ALA A 456 0.27 -4.60 -16.41
C ALA A 456 -1.09 -3.88 -16.23
N ALA A 457 -1.85 -3.72 -17.32
CA ALA A 457 -3.22 -3.20 -17.31
C ALA A 457 -4.24 -4.33 -17.39
N LYS A 458 -5.48 -4.00 -17.00
CA LYS A 458 -6.68 -4.72 -17.46
C LYS A 458 -6.63 -4.84 -18.99
N GLN A 459 -7.20 -5.91 -19.52
CA GLN A 459 -7.17 -6.35 -20.92
C GLN A 459 -7.82 -5.38 -21.95
N THR A 460 -7.85 -4.07 -21.70
CA THR A 460 -8.34 -3.07 -22.63
C THR A 460 -7.15 -2.31 -23.22
N GLU A 461 -7.21 -2.04 -24.52
CA GLU A 461 -6.17 -1.38 -25.34
C GLU A 461 -5.82 0.07 -24.91
N ALA A 462 -6.31 0.54 -23.76
CA ALA A 462 -5.96 1.85 -23.22
C ALA A 462 -4.57 1.80 -22.56
N GLU A 463 -3.66 2.67 -23.01
CA GLU A 463 -2.33 2.79 -22.42
C GLU A 463 -2.39 2.98 -20.90
N THR A 464 -1.81 2.04 -20.15
CA THR A 464 -1.79 2.06 -18.68
C THR A 464 -1.07 3.29 -18.13
N VAL A 465 -1.65 3.94 -17.13
CA VAL A 465 -0.98 4.99 -16.35
C VAL A 465 -0.16 4.34 -15.23
N ALA A 466 1.07 4.84 -15.01
CA ALA A 466 1.94 4.39 -13.93
C ALA A 466 1.83 5.27 -12.69
N ASP A 467 1.91 4.62 -11.53
CA ASP A 467 2.24 5.18 -10.23
C ASP A 467 3.67 4.75 -9.86
N ILE A 468 4.57 5.71 -9.67
CA ILE A 468 6.01 5.51 -9.53
C ILE A 468 6.49 6.13 -8.22
N GLU A 469 7.04 5.31 -7.33
CA GLU A 469 7.72 5.77 -6.13
C GLU A 469 9.19 6.09 -6.45
N PHE A 470 9.65 7.28 -6.07
CA PHE A 470 11.01 7.75 -6.37
C PHE A 470 11.67 8.45 -5.17
N GLY A 471 12.98 8.62 -5.29
CA GLY A 471 13.79 9.44 -4.38
C GLY A 471 14.98 10.08 -5.09
N PHE A 472 15.51 11.15 -4.50
CA PHE A 472 16.69 11.86 -4.98
C PHE A 472 17.79 11.85 -3.93
N VAL A 473 19.02 11.57 -4.36
CA VAL A 473 20.26 11.87 -3.61
C VAL A 473 21.03 12.90 -4.43
N GLY A 474 21.09 14.15 -3.98
CA GLY A 474 21.45 15.27 -4.84
C GLY A 474 20.50 15.33 -6.05
N ASN A 475 21.05 15.21 -7.26
CA ASN A 475 20.28 15.19 -8.51
C ASN A 475 20.11 13.79 -9.12
N ASN A 476 20.61 12.75 -8.44
CA ASN A 476 20.49 11.37 -8.91
C ASN A 476 19.12 10.82 -8.54
N LEU A 477 18.35 10.45 -9.55
CA LEU A 477 17.04 9.81 -9.43
C LEU A 477 17.20 8.33 -9.07
N TYR A 478 16.45 7.89 -8.07
CA TYR A 478 16.27 6.49 -7.70
C TYR A 478 14.79 6.13 -7.77
N LEU A 479 14.50 4.91 -8.24
CA LEU A 479 13.14 4.38 -8.32
C LEU A 479 12.98 3.21 -7.35
N PHE A 480 11.89 3.23 -6.59
CA PHE A 480 11.62 2.26 -5.54
C PHE A 480 10.49 1.31 -5.89
N GLN A 481 9.53 1.74 -6.71
CA GLN A 481 8.41 0.93 -7.15
C GLN A 481 7.78 1.54 -8.40
N ILE A 482 7.22 0.69 -9.24
CA ILE A 482 6.30 1.08 -10.32
C ILE A 482 5.09 0.14 -10.29
N ARG A 483 3.88 0.68 -10.44
CA ARG A 483 2.65 -0.09 -10.52
C ARG A 483 1.61 0.58 -11.43
N PRO A 484 0.65 -0.18 -11.98
CA PRO A 484 -0.50 0.43 -12.63
C PRO A 484 -1.31 1.28 -11.64
N LEU A 485 -1.83 2.41 -12.11
CA LEU A 485 -2.79 3.19 -11.34
C LEU A 485 -4.18 2.51 -11.39
N VAL A 486 -4.58 1.87 -10.28
CA VAL A 486 -5.87 1.16 -10.16
C VAL A 486 -7.04 2.13 -9.96
N GLY A 487 -8.18 1.87 -10.60
CA GLY A 487 -9.42 2.63 -10.43
C GLY A 487 -9.68 3.71 -11.48
N GLN A 488 -9.29 3.47 -12.74
CA GLN A 488 -9.65 4.32 -13.89
C GLN A 488 -10.91 3.87 -14.65
N ASP A 489 -11.50 2.70 -14.35
CA ASP A 489 -12.81 2.29 -14.92
C ASP A 489 -13.98 3.17 -14.45
N TYR A 490 -13.70 4.25 -13.71
CA TYR A 490 -14.67 5.17 -13.12
C TYR A 490 -14.38 6.65 -13.48
N LEU A 491 -13.49 6.93 -14.44
CA LEU A 491 -13.30 8.29 -14.98
C LEU A 491 -14.36 8.62 -16.04
#